data_AF-A0AAZ3RJ82-F1
#
_entry.id   AF-A0AAZ3RJ82-F1
#
_cell.length_a   1.000
_cell.length_b   1.000
_cell.length_c   1.000
_cell.angle_alpha   90.00
_cell.angle_beta   90.00
_cell.angle_gamma   90.00
#
_symmetry.space_group_name_H-M   'P 1'
#
loop_
_entity.id
_entity.type
_entity.pdbx_description
1 polymer ?
#
loop_
_entity_poly.entity_id
_entity_poly.type
_entity_poly.pdbx_seq_one_letter_code
_entity_poly.pdbx_strand_id
1 'polypeptide(L)'
;MFLTFFCSACRIIQSQEVVGDYKQNMKPTRNKTVQMQKIKSRLKSEFESLESEEKHLKEYKQEMDLLMQEKMAHVEELRLIHADINVMESTIKQSENDLNKLLETTRRLHDEYKPLKEHVDALRMTLGLHRLPNLNEEEEKLSLESVHILYTHTFTHTSTVLFAIFYLCCHSYFEKQKAEWQKEPHEPTIPESLAAAAAAAQQLQVSRKQDARQTATFRQQPPPMKACLSCHQQIHRNAPICPLCKAKSRSRNPKKPKRKPDE
;
A
#
# COMPACT_ATOMS: atom_id res chain seq x y z
N MET A 1 79.58 -51.78 44.86
CA MET A 1 78.15 -52.20 44.95
C MET A 1 77.23 -51.13 45.54
N PHE A 2 77.61 -50.43 46.61
CA PHE A 2 76.73 -49.43 47.24
C PHE A 2 76.39 -48.21 46.36
N LEU A 3 77.36 -47.63 45.63
CA LEU A 3 77.12 -46.45 44.77
C LEU A 3 76.18 -46.71 43.58
N THR A 4 76.27 -47.89 42.96
CA THR A 4 75.38 -48.28 41.85
C THR A 4 73.95 -48.52 42.33
N PHE A 5 73.78 -49.06 43.55
CA PHE A 5 72.47 -49.22 44.18
C PHE A 5 71.82 -47.88 44.53
N PHE A 6 72.62 -46.93 45.05
CA PHE A 6 72.16 -45.58 45.38
C PHE A 6 71.73 -44.80 44.13
N CYS A 7 72.46 -44.93 43.01
CA CYS A 7 72.11 -44.28 41.74
C CYS A 7 70.81 -44.86 41.14
N SER A 8 70.60 -46.19 41.20
CA SER A 8 69.34 -46.81 40.76
C SER A 8 68.17 -46.41 41.67
N ALA A 9 68.35 -46.38 42.98
CA ALA A 9 67.31 -45.95 43.92
C ALA A 9 66.89 -44.49 43.68
N CYS A 10 67.86 -43.60 43.43
CA CYS A 10 67.58 -42.19 43.13
C CYS A 10 66.82 -42.01 41.81
N ARG A 11 67.14 -42.79 40.76
CA ARG A 11 66.35 -42.80 39.51
C ARG A 11 64.94 -43.32 39.71
N ILE A 12 64.76 -44.37 40.52
CA ILE A 12 63.44 -44.94 40.82
C ILE A 12 62.58 -43.91 41.55
N ILE A 13 63.14 -43.21 42.55
CA ILE A 13 62.44 -42.16 43.31
C ILE A 13 62.04 -40.99 42.39
N GLN A 14 62.95 -40.49 41.54
CA GLN A 14 62.64 -39.46 40.55
C GLN A 14 61.52 -39.92 39.58
N SER A 15 61.57 -41.16 39.10
CA SER A 15 60.52 -41.68 38.21
C SER A 15 59.18 -41.87 38.93
N GLN A 16 59.16 -42.19 40.23
CA GLN A 16 57.93 -42.25 41.01
C GLN A 16 57.34 -40.87 41.32
N GLU A 17 58.17 -39.85 41.58
CA GLU A 17 57.72 -38.45 41.70
C GLU A 17 57.07 -37.94 40.41
N VAL A 18 57.70 -38.19 39.26
CA VAL A 18 57.17 -37.79 37.95
C VAL A 18 55.84 -38.51 37.65
N VAL A 19 55.74 -39.81 37.96
CA VAL A 19 54.49 -40.57 37.81
C VAL A 19 53.41 -40.10 38.80
N GLY A 20 53.81 -39.69 40.01
CA GLY A 20 52.92 -39.12 41.03
C GLY A 20 52.30 -37.79 40.58
N ASP A 21 53.12 -36.87 40.07
CA ASP A 21 52.67 -35.56 39.59
C ASP A 21 51.78 -35.68 38.34
N TYR A 22 52.11 -36.60 37.42
CA TYR A 22 51.25 -36.95 36.29
C TYR A 22 49.86 -37.43 36.74
N LYS A 23 49.82 -38.32 37.75
CA LYS A 23 48.59 -38.89 38.28
C LYS A 23 47.74 -37.86 39.04
N GLN A 24 48.39 -36.92 39.74
CA GLN A 24 47.77 -35.79 40.45
C GLN A 24 47.06 -34.84 39.46
N ASN A 25 47.70 -34.55 38.32
CA ASN A 25 47.21 -33.59 37.32
C ASN A 25 46.19 -34.16 36.32
N MET A 26 46.07 -35.49 36.22
CA MET A 26 45.17 -36.14 35.25
C MET A 26 43.67 -35.88 35.54
N LYS A 27 43.26 -35.88 36.82
CA LYS A 27 41.86 -35.61 37.22
C LYS A 27 41.44 -34.15 36.96
N PRO A 28 42.20 -33.12 37.38
CA PRO A 28 41.92 -31.72 37.03
C PRO A 28 41.87 -31.49 35.51
N THR A 29 42.79 -32.12 34.77
CA THR A 29 42.83 -32.02 33.31
C THR A 29 41.55 -32.57 32.68
N ARG A 30 41.13 -33.79 33.07
CA ARG A 30 39.89 -34.40 32.58
C ARG A 30 38.64 -33.57 32.92
N ASN A 31 38.57 -33.00 34.13
CA ASN A 31 37.46 -32.15 34.54
C ASN A 31 37.41 -30.86 33.71
N LYS A 32 38.55 -30.21 33.48
CA LYS A 32 38.66 -29.04 32.59
C LYS A 32 38.28 -29.39 31.15
N THR A 33 38.69 -30.56 30.64
CA THR A 33 38.28 -31.05 29.32
C THR A 33 36.75 -31.19 29.22
N VAL A 34 36.09 -31.78 30.22
CA VAL A 34 34.62 -31.93 30.23
C VAL A 34 33.92 -30.57 30.30
N GLN A 35 34.39 -29.66 31.16
CA GLN A 35 33.84 -28.29 31.23
C GLN A 35 33.99 -27.55 29.91
N MET A 36 35.16 -27.64 29.28
CA MET A 36 35.43 -27.06 27.97
C MET A 36 34.47 -27.62 26.91
N GLN A 37 34.20 -28.93 26.90
CA GLN A 37 33.23 -29.51 25.96
C GLN A 37 31.80 -29.00 26.19
N LYS A 38 31.38 -28.82 27.45
CA LYS A 38 30.07 -28.21 27.77
C LYS A 38 29.97 -26.75 27.31
N ILE A 39 31.04 -25.97 27.49
CA ILE A 39 31.07 -24.58 27.02
C ILE A 39 31.04 -24.56 25.48
N LYS A 40 31.82 -25.44 24.83
CA LYS A 40 31.85 -25.57 23.37
C LYS A 40 30.47 -25.91 22.79
N SER A 41 29.73 -26.84 23.41
CA SER A 41 28.39 -27.19 22.94
C SER A 41 27.40 -26.04 23.09
N ARG A 42 27.46 -25.31 24.21
CA ARG A 42 26.64 -24.11 24.43
C ARG A 42 26.97 -23.01 23.41
N LEU A 43 28.25 -22.71 23.21
CA LEU A 43 28.70 -21.71 22.24
C LEU A 43 28.20 -22.02 20.82
N LYS A 44 28.20 -23.30 20.42
CA LYS A 44 27.67 -23.72 19.13
C LYS A 44 26.17 -23.44 19.00
N SER A 45 25.38 -23.75 20.02
CA SER A 45 23.95 -23.47 20.03
C SER A 45 23.65 -21.97 19.99
N GLU A 46 24.42 -21.15 20.72
CA GLU A 46 24.26 -19.70 20.69
C GLU A 46 24.60 -19.13 19.30
N PHE A 47 25.61 -19.68 18.63
CA PHE A 47 25.98 -19.26 17.27
C PHE A 47 24.86 -19.58 16.25
N GLU A 48 24.25 -20.76 16.35
CA GLU A 48 23.09 -21.14 15.52
C GLU A 48 21.89 -20.21 15.76
N SER A 49 21.62 -19.84 17.02
CA SER A 49 20.59 -18.85 17.35
C SER A 49 20.90 -17.46 16.79
N LEU A 50 22.15 -17.00 16.89
CA LEU A 50 22.59 -15.72 16.34
C LEU A 50 22.45 -15.67 14.82
N GLU A 51 22.84 -16.74 14.12
CA GLU A 51 22.70 -16.83 12.66
C GLU A 51 21.22 -16.79 12.23
N SER A 52 20.34 -17.47 12.97
CA SER A 52 18.90 -17.40 12.74
C SER A 52 18.35 -15.98 12.96
N GLU A 53 18.79 -15.30 14.02
CA GLU A 53 18.34 -13.94 14.32
C GLU A 53 18.84 -12.93 13.29
N GLU A 54 20.08 -13.08 12.81
CA GLU A 54 20.61 -12.25 11.73
C GLU A 54 19.78 -12.41 10.44
N LYS A 55 19.32 -13.63 10.16
CA LYS A 55 18.43 -13.89 9.02
C LYS A 55 17.08 -13.20 9.18
N HIS A 56 16.43 -13.32 10.34
CA HIS A 56 15.16 -12.63 10.59
C HIS A 56 15.33 -11.12 10.50
N LEU A 57 16.42 -10.56 11.03
CA LEU A 57 16.68 -9.13 10.96
C LEU A 57 16.81 -8.64 9.50
N LYS A 58 17.41 -9.44 8.61
CA LYS A 58 17.47 -9.14 7.17
C LYS A 58 16.08 -9.16 6.54
N GLU A 59 15.25 -10.16 6.88
CA GLU A 59 13.88 -10.27 6.38
C GLU A 59 13.01 -9.09 6.83
N TYR A 60 13.10 -8.66 8.10
CA TYR A 60 12.36 -7.50 8.60
C TYR A 60 12.78 -6.18 7.94
N LYS A 61 14.09 -5.98 7.69
CA LYS A 61 14.58 -4.81 6.97
C LYS A 61 14.06 -4.77 5.53
N GLN A 62 14.08 -5.92 4.86
CA GLN A 62 13.54 -6.04 3.52
C GLN A 62 12.03 -5.76 3.50
N GLU A 63 11.27 -6.28 4.46
CA GLU A 63 9.83 -6.02 4.56
C GLU A 63 9.55 -4.52 4.78
N MET A 64 10.34 -3.86 5.63
CA MET A 64 10.26 -2.41 5.83
C MET A 64 10.47 -1.63 4.52
N ASP A 65 11.48 -2.01 3.72
CA ASP A 65 11.75 -1.38 2.43
C ASP A 65 10.58 -1.57 1.44
N LEU A 66 9.98 -2.76 1.42
CA LEU A 66 8.80 -3.06 0.60
C LEU A 66 7.59 -2.22 1.02
N LEU A 67 7.34 -2.09 2.32
CA LEU A 67 6.27 -1.24 2.86
C LEU A 67 6.48 0.24 2.53
N MET A 68 7.74 0.73 2.62
CA MET A 68 8.07 2.09 2.19
C MET A 68 7.84 2.29 0.70
N GLN A 69 8.16 1.30 -0.13
CA GLN A 69 7.89 1.32 -1.55
C GLN A 69 6.38 1.36 -1.84
N GLU A 70 5.57 0.54 -1.17
CA GLU A 70 4.10 0.54 -1.31
C GLU A 70 3.49 1.89 -0.90
N LYS A 71 3.96 2.46 0.22
CA LYS A 71 3.59 3.82 0.63
C LYS A 71 3.88 4.85 -0.47
N MET A 72 5.04 4.78 -1.12
CA MET A 72 5.38 5.69 -2.22
C MET A 72 4.51 5.47 -3.46
N ALA A 73 4.15 4.22 -3.75
CA ALA A 73 3.20 3.92 -4.82
C ALA A 73 1.83 4.57 -4.56
N HIS A 74 1.31 4.47 -3.33
CA HIS A 74 0.04 5.12 -2.96
C HIS A 74 0.10 6.66 -3.02
N VAL A 75 1.23 7.27 -2.68
CA VAL A 75 1.40 8.72 -2.82
C VAL A 75 1.30 9.15 -4.29
N GLU A 76 1.85 8.36 -5.21
CA GLU A 76 1.71 8.66 -6.64
C GLU A 76 0.28 8.43 -7.15
N GLU A 77 -0.42 7.40 -6.67
CA GLU A 77 -1.84 7.20 -6.98
C GLU A 77 -2.68 8.41 -6.55
N LEU A 78 -2.44 8.94 -5.33
CA LEU A 78 -3.10 10.16 -4.86
C LEU A 78 -2.79 11.38 -5.74
N ARG A 79 -1.54 11.49 -6.21
CA ARG A 79 -1.12 12.57 -7.12
C ARG A 79 -1.85 12.49 -8.46
N LEU A 80 -2.04 11.29 -9.00
CA LEU A 80 -2.78 11.05 -10.24
C LEU A 80 -4.27 11.38 -10.08
N ILE A 81 -4.90 10.93 -8.98
CA ILE A 81 -6.29 11.29 -8.67
C ILE A 81 -6.45 12.81 -8.60
N HIS A 82 -5.52 13.51 -7.96
CA HIS A 82 -5.56 14.98 -7.90
C HIS A 82 -5.46 15.61 -9.30
N ALA A 83 -4.64 15.06 -10.19
CA ALA A 83 -4.58 15.52 -11.58
C ALA A 83 -5.91 15.31 -12.33
N ASP A 84 -6.54 14.14 -12.17
CA ASP A 84 -7.82 13.83 -12.79
C ASP A 84 -8.94 14.74 -12.28
N ILE A 85 -8.95 15.05 -10.98
CA ILE A 85 -9.87 16.04 -10.38
C ILE A 85 -9.73 17.39 -11.08
N ASN A 86 -8.50 17.89 -11.22
CA ASN A 86 -8.25 19.18 -11.85
C ASN A 86 -8.72 19.22 -13.33
N VAL A 87 -8.58 18.11 -14.05
CA VAL A 87 -9.09 17.97 -15.44
C VAL A 87 -10.63 18.02 -15.45
N MET A 88 -11.28 17.32 -14.53
CA MET A 88 -12.74 17.30 -14.41
C MET A 88 -13.30 18.67 -14.02
N GLU A 89 -12.69 19.37 -13.06
CA GLU A 89 -13.06 20.73 -12.67
C GLU A 89 -12.98 21.70 -13.86
N SER A 90 -11.89 21.62 -14.62
CA SER A 90 -11.71 22.43 -15.82
C SER A 90 -12.78 22.14 -16.88
N THR A 91 -13.15 20.87 -17.04
CA THR A 91 -14.18 20.42 -17.99
C THR A 91 -15.58 20.90 -17.59
N ILE A 92 -15.90 20.85 -16.30
CA ILE A 92 -17.16 21.39 -15.76
C ILE A 92 -17.22 22.89 -16.03
N LYS A 93 -16.20 23.65 -15.63
CA LYS A 93 -16.14 25.10 -15.84
C LYS A 93 -16.31 25.48 -17.32
N GLN A 94 -15.71 24.71 -18.23
CA GLN A 94 -15.89 24.93 -19.67
C GLN A 94 -17.34 24.68 -20.10
N SER A 95 -17.95 23.60 -19.63
CA SER A 95 -19.33 23.23 -19.95
C SER A 95 -20.34 24.27 -19.42
N GLU A 96 -20.12 24.80 -18.22
CA GLU A 96 -20.93 25.87 -17.62
C GLU A 96 -20.87 27.16 -18.46
N ASN A 97 -19.67 27.52 -18.91
CA ASN A 97 -19.50 28.67 -19.80
C ASN A 97 -20.23 28.49 -21.13
N ASP A 98 -20.18 27.28 -21.71
CA ASP A 98 -20.86 27.00 -22.97
C ASP A 98 -22.38 26.96 -22.81
N LEU A 99 -22.89 26.43 -21.69
CA LEU A 99 -24.30 26.51 -21.33
C LEU A 99 -24.77 27.97 -21.22
N ASN A 100 -23.99 28.84 -20.56
CA ASN A 100 -24.31 30.26 -20.44
C ASN A 100 -24.40 30.96 -21.81
N LYS A 101 -23.50 30.63 -22.74
CA LYS A 101 -23.56 31.15 -24.13
C LYS A 101 -24.82 30.67 -24.86
N LEU A 102 -25.19 29.40 -24.69
CA LEU A 102 -26.42 28.85 -25.28
C LEU A 102 -27.66 29.53 -24.70
N LEU A 103 -27.73 29.70 -23.39
CA LEU A 103 -28.83 30.40 -22.71
C LEU A 103 -29.01 31.84 -23.21
N GLU A 104 -27.90 32.58 -23.35
CA GLU A 104 -27.93 33.94 -23.88
C GLU A 104 -28.36 33.97 -25.35
N THR A 105 -27.93 33.00 -26.16
CA THR A 105 -28.37 32.87 -27.56
C THR A 105 -29.86 32.59 -27.65
N THR A 106 -30.38 31.65 -26.85
CA THR A 106 -31.79 31.32 -26.77
C THR A 106 -32.62 32.52 -26.33
N ARG A 107 -32.15 33.28 -25.34
CA ARG A 107 -32.81 34.50 -24.88
C ARG A 107 -32.96 35.53 -26.01
N ARG A 108 -31.89 35.79 -26.75
CA ARG A 108 -31.91 36.73 -27.90
C ARG A 108 -32.89 36.29 -28.99
N LEU A 109 -32.87 35.00 -29.36
CA LEU A 109 -33.81 34.46 -30.34
C LEU A 109 -35.26 34.56 -29.87
N HIS A 110 -35.52 34.34 -28.58
CA HIS A 110 -36.85 34.51 -28.02
C HIS A 110 -37.30 35.98 -28.06
N ASP A 111 -36.41 36.92 -27.75
CA ASP A 111 -36.67 38.36 -27.83
C ASP A 111 -36.93 38.83 -29.28
N GLU A 112 -36.29 38.20 -30.28
CA GLU A 112 -36.58 38.43 -31.71
C GLU A 112 -37.88 37.76 -32.17
N TYR A 113 -38.17 36.55 -31.69
CA TYR A 113 -39.37 35.80 -32.05
C TYR A 113 -40.65 36.50 -31.62
N LYS A 114 -40.69 37.04 -30.39
CA LYS A 114 -41.89 37.62 -29.81
C LYS A 114 -42.53 38.73 -30.67
N PRO A 115 -41.82 39.80 -31.07
CA PRO A 115 -42.41 40.85 -31.92
C PRO A 115 -42.75 40.32 -33.32
N LEU A 116 -42.00 39.35 -33.85
CA LEU A 116 -42.29 38.75 -35.15
C LEU A 116 -43.60 37.95 -35.11
N LYS A 117 -43.83 37.15 -34.06
CA LYS A 117 -45.10 36.45 -33.84
C LYS A 117 -46.25 37.42 -33.74
N GLU A 118 -46.10 38.48 -32.95
CA GLU A 118 -47.13 39.52 -32.81
C GLU A 118 -47.48 40.16 -34.16
N HIS A 119 -46.47 40.42 -35.00
CA HIS A 119 -46.68 40.93 -36.35
C HIS A 119 -47.41 39.93 -37.27
N VAL A 120 -47.01 38.66 -37.25
CA VAL A 120 -47.67 37.58 -38.01
C VAL A 120 -49.13 37.43 -37.56
N ASP A 121 -49.39 37.41 -36.25
CA ASP A 121 -50.74 37.33 -35.70
C ASP A 121 -51.58 38.55 -36.13
N ALA A 122 -51.02 39.76 -36.15
CA ALA A 122 -51.71 40.94 -36.65
C ALA A 122 -52.11 40.80 -38.13
N LEU A 123 -51.21 40.29 -38.99
CA LEU A 123 -51.50 40.00 -40.39
C LEU A 123 -52.54 38.89 -40.58
N ARG A 124 -52.53 37.87 -39.71
CA ARG A 124 -53.56 36.81 -39.75
C ARG A 124 -54.94 37.36 -39.40
N MET A 125 -55.02 38.24 -38.41
CA MET A 125 -56.26 38.89 -38.00
C MET A 125 -56.84 39.78 -39.11
N THR A 126 -56.03 40.48 -39.90
CA THR A 126 -56.53 41.29 -41.03
C THR A 126 -57.14 40.45 -42.14
N LEU A 127 -56.76 39.17 -42.23
CA LEU A 127 -57.32 38.18 -43.15
C LEU A 127 -58.48 37.37 -42.54
N GLY A 128 -58.92 37.68 -41.32
CA GLY A 128 -59.99 36.95 -40.62
C GLY A 128 -59.59 35.57 -40.09
N LEU A 129 -58.29 35.27 -40.04
CA LEU A 129 -57.76 34.01 -39.50
C LEU A 129 -57.50 34.11 -37.99
N HIS A 130 -57.65 33.00 -37.28
CA HIS A 130 -57.32 32.94 -35.85
C HIS A 130 -55.79 33.06 -35.61
N ARG A 131 -55.42 33.62 -34.46
CA ARG A 131 -54.04 33.72 -33.97
C ARG A 131 -53.39 32.34 -33.82
N LEU A 132 -52.07 32.29 -33.97
CA LEU A 132 -51.29 31.09 -33.74
C LEU A 132 -51.15 30.81 -32.23
N PRO A 133 -51.07 29.53 -31.80
CA PRO A 133 -50.76 29.14 -30.42
C PRO A 133 -49.47 29.80 -29.91
N ASN A 134 -49.37 29.97 -28.60
CA ASN A 134 -48.14 30.50 -27.99
C ASN A 134 -47.11 29.38 -27.81
N LEU A 135 -45.82 29.67 -28.01
CA LEU A 135 -44.74 28.67 -27.87
C LEU A 135 -44.76 27.98 -26.49
N ASN A 136 -45.17 28.69 -25.43
CA ASN A 136 -45.28 28.15 -24.08
C ASN A 136 -46.28 26.98 -23.96
N GLU A 137 -47.24 26.86 -24.87
CA GLU A 137 -48.22 25.76 -24.89
C GLU A 137 -47.72 24.55 -25.72
N GLU A 138 -46.75 24.75 -26.62
CA GLU A 138 -46.17 23.67 -27.44
C GLU A 138 -44.89 23.08 -26.84
N GLU A 139 -44.21 23.80 -25.92
CA GLU A 139 -42.91 23.40 -25.40
C GLU A 139 -42.76 23.63 -23.88
N GLU A 140 -43.54 22.91 -23.06
CA GLU A 140 -43.34 22.82 -21.59
C GLU A 140 -41.91 22.33 -21.21
N LYS A 141 -41.12 21.88 -22.19
CA LYS A 141 -39.71 21.46 -22.07
C LYS A 141 -38.67 22.59 -22.19
N LEU A 142 -39.04 23.77 -22.69
CA LEU A 142 -38.08 24.84 -23.03
C LEU A 142 -38.14 26.07 -22.12
N SER A 143 -38.88 25.99 -21.01
CA SER A 143 -38.81 27.02 -19.97
C SER A 143 -37.36 27.16 -19.47
N LEU A 144 -36.77 28.34 -19.70
CA LEU A 144 -35.45 28.75 -19.22
C LEU A 144 -35.30 28.52 -17.70
N GLU A 145 -36.42 28.58 -16.98
CA GLU A 145 -36.54 28.33 -15.55
C GLU A 145 -36.27 26.86 -15.17
N SER A 146 -36.73 25.91 -15.99
CA SER A 146 -36.54 24.47 -15.77
C SER A 146 -35.07 24.05 -15.95
N VAL A 147 -34.35 24.68 -16.88
CA VAL A 147 -32.92 24.41 -17.12
C VAL A 147 -32.05 24.88 -15.95
N HIS A 148 -32.38 26.04 -15.37
CA HIS A 148 -31.68 26.61 -14.22
C HIS A 148 -31.90 25.80 -12.92
N ILE A 149 -33.10 25.26 -12.71
CA ILE A 149 -33.44 24.42 -11.55
C ILE A 149 -32.74 23.05 -11.61
N LEU A 150 -32.67 22.42 -12.78
CA LEU A 150 -31.95 21.14 -12.97
C LEU A 150 -30.43 21.29 -12.75
N TYR A 151 -29.85 22.41 -13.19
CA TYR A 151 -28.45 22.74 -13.01
C TYR A 151 -28.07 22.92 -11.53
N THR A 152 -28.86 23.70 -10.78
CA THR A 152 -28.61 23.96 -9.35
C THR A 152 -28.83 22.72 -8.47
N HIS A 153 -29.82 21.88 -8.81
CA HIS A 153 -30.12 20.65 -8.08
C HIS A 153 -29.09 19.52 -8.33
N THR A 154 -28.54 19.42 -9.54
CA THR A 154 -27.52 18.39 -9.86
C THR A 154 -26.15 18.73 -9.27
N PHE A 155 -25.73 20.00 -9.29
CA PHE A 155 -24.45 20.45 -8.73
C PHE A 155 -24.36 20.30 -7.20
N THR A 156 -25.44 20.66 -6.49
CA THR A 156 -25.48 20.55 -5.02
C THR A 156 -25.51 19.10 -4.55
N HIS A 157 -26.21 18.22 -5.26
CA HIS A 157 -26.30 16.79 -4.92
C HIS A 157 -25.01 16.02 -5.23
N THR A 158 -24.30 16.32 -6.33
CA THR A 158 -23.03 15.66 -6.64
C THR A 158 -21.91 16.11 -5.70
N SER A 159 -21.83 17.40 -5.39
CA SER A 159 -20.80 17.94 -4.50
C SER A 159 -20.95 17.44 -3.05
N THR A 160 -22.17 17.31 -2.54
CA THR A 160 -22.43 16.77 -1.18
C THR A 160 -22.18 15.27 -1.10
N VAL A 161 -22.57 14.49 -2.11
CA VAL A 161 -22.33 13.05 -2.15
C VAL A 161 -20.85 12.72 -2.29
N LEU A 162 -20.12 13.44 -3.15
CA LEU A 162 -18.67 13.23 -3.30
C LEU A 162 -17.89 13.64 -2.04
N PHE A 163 -18.27 14.75 -1.39
CA PHE A 163 -17.67 15.16 -0.13
C PHE A 163 -17.94 14.16 1.00
N ALA A 164 -19.16 13.63 1.09
CA ALA A 164 -19.52 12.59 2.06
C ALA A 164 -18.78 11.27 1.82
N ILE A 165 -18.66 10.83 0.57
CA ILE A 165 -17.90 9.62 0.20
C ILE A 165 -16.42 9.80 0.51
N PHE A 166 -15.83 10.95 0.16
CA PHE A 166 -14.44 11.26 0.48
C PHE A 166 -14.19 11.28 1.99
N TYR A 167 -15.03 11.97 2.76
CA TYR A 167 -14.92 12.00 4.23
C TYR A 167 -15.07 10.60 4.84
N LEU A 168 -16.05 9.80 4.42
CA LEU A 168 -16.27 8.45 4.94
C LEU A 168 -15.13 7.49 4.55
N CYS A 169 -14.61 7.60 3.33
CA CYS A 169 -13.52 6.76 2.84
C CYS A 169 -12.18 7.14 3.48
N CYS A 170 -11.86 8.43 3.60
CA CYS A 170 -10.69 8.91 4.34
C CYS A 170 -10.78 8.57 5.83
N HIS A 171 -11.94 8.77 6.47
CA HIS A 171 -12.12 8.42 7.87
C HIS A 171 -11.96 6.92 8.11
N SER A 172 -12.50 6.07 7.23
CA SER A 172 -12.34 4.62 7.33
C SER A 172 -10.90 4.16 7.08
N TYR A 173 -10.20 4.74 6.11
CA TYR A 173 -8.79 4.43 5.84
C TYR A 173 -7.87 4.86 6.98
N PHE A 174 -8.07 6.08 7.50
CA PHE A 174 -7.23 6.68 8.54
C PHE A 174 -7.45 6.04 9.92
N GLU A 175 -8.70 5.70 10.28
CA GLU A 175 -8.99 4.94 11.52
C GLU A 175 -8.40 3.52 11.47
N LYS A 176 -8.41 2.89 10.29
CA LYS A 176 -7.84 1.55 10.11
C LYS A 176 -6.31 1.57 10.28
N GLN A 177 -5.64 2.59 9.77
CA GLN A 177 -4.22 2.84 10.04
C GLN A 177 -3.99 3.09 11.54
N LYS A 178 -4.71 4.02 12.17
CA LYS A 178 -4.53 4.36 13.59
C LYS A 178 -4.71 3.15 14.53
N ALA A 179 -5.66 2.27 14.25
CA ALA A 179 -5.89 1.05 15.03
C ALA A 179 -4.81 -0.02 14.85
N GLU A 180 -4.07 0.01 13.74
CA GLU A 180 -2.95 -0.89 13.45
C GLU A 180 -1.65 -0.38 14.11
N TRP A 181 -1.44 0.94 14.13
CA TRP A 181 -0.32 1.60 14.81
C TRP A 181 -0.41 1.57 16.34
N GLN A 182 -1.61 1.52 16.94
CA GLN A 182 -1.77 1.48 18.41
C GLN A 182 -1.57 0.11 19.06
N LYS A 183 -1.25 -0.95 18.28
CA LYS A 183 -1.04 -2.31 18.81
C LYS A 183 0.42 -2.71 19.04
N GLU A 184 1.36 -1.77 19.01
CA GLU A 184 2.74 -1.98 19.47
C GLU A 184 2.82 -1.85 21.01
N PRO A 185 3.24 -2.89 21.75
CA PRO A 185 3.56 -2.75 23.16
C PRO A 185 4.87 -1.98 23.31
N HIS A 186 4.77 -0.72 23.78
CA HIS A 186 5.83 0.13 24.34
C HIS A 186 7.27 -0.45 24.37
N GLU A 187 8.10 -0.02 23.42
CA GLU A 187 9.55 -0.20 23.44
C GLU A 187 10.18 0.62 24.60
N PRO A 188 11.11 0.05 25.40
CA PRO A 188 11.78 0.81 26.46
C PRO A 188 12.70 1.88 25.85
N THR A 189 12.61 3.09 26.40
CA THR A 189 13.33 4.30 25.97
C THR A 189 14.81 4.04 25.67
N ILE A 190 15.19 4.27 24.41
CA ILE A 190 16.58 4.16 23.94
C ILE A 190 17.42 5.24 24.63
N PRO A 191 18.61 4.92 25.18
CA PRO A 191 19.50 5.90 25.80
C PRO A 191 19.94 7.00 24.83
N GLU A 192 19.98 8.24 25.33
CA GLU A 192 20.28 9.49 24.61
C GLU A 192 21.57 9.45 23.74
N SER A 193 22.51 8.55 24.04
CA SER A 193 23.76 8.38 23.30
C SER A 193 23.59 7.76 21.91
N LEU A 194 22.53 6.98 21.66
CA LEU A 194 22.29 6.31 20.38
C LEU A 194 21.49 7.18 19.40
N ALA A 195 20.65 8.09 19.90
CA ALA A 195 19.86 9.01 19.08
C ALA A 195 20.74 10.04 18.32
N ALA A 196 21.83 10.49 18.94
CA ALA A 196 22.79 11.41 18.32
C ALA A 196 23.56 10.76 17.14
N ALA A 197 23.83 9.46 17.21
CA ALA A 197 24.51 8.73 16.12
C ALA A 197 23.62 8.53 14.89
N ALA A 198 22.31 8.36 15.08
CA ALA A 198 21.34 8.25 13.99
C ALA A 198 21.14 9.59 13.25
N ALA A 199 21.12 10.71 13.99
CA ALA A 199 21.00 12.05 13.41
C ALA A 199 22.22 12.43 12.55
N ALA A 200 23.43 12.00 12.95
CA ALA A 200 24.65 12.26 12.17
C ALA A 200 24.71 11.46 10.85
N ALA A 201 24.07 10.28 10.79
CA ALA A 201 24.05 9.46 9.58
C ALA A 201 23.10 9.98 8.48
N GLN A 202 22.09 10.77 8.83
CA GLN A 202 21.09 11.30 7.88
C GLN A 202 21.60 12.49 7.05
N GLN A 203 22.69 13.17 7.47
CA GLN A 203 23.22 14.33 6.74
C GLN A 203 24.12 13.97 5.53
N LEU A 204 24.51 12.71 5.34
CA LEU A 204 25.45 12.32 4.27
C LEU A 204 24.79 11.76 2.98
N GLN A 205 23.46 11.72 2.88
CA GLN A 205 22.77 11.13 1.71
C GLN A 205 22.03 12.14 0.81
N VAL A 206 22.07 13.44 1.09
CA VAL A 206 21.32 14.46 0.31
C VAL A 206 22.05 14.89 -0.97
N SER A 207 23.25 14.37 -1.26
CA SER A 207 24.01 14.78 -2.45
C SER A 207 24.43 13.60 -3.32
N ARG A 208 23.46 12.99 -4.01
CA ARG A 208 23.69 12.43 -5.35
C ARG A 208 22.38 12.02 -6.03
N LYS A 209 22.20 12.61 -7.22
CA LYS A 209 21.30 12.25 -8.33
C LYS A 209 19.93 12.95 -8.39
N GLN A 210 19.99 14.23 -8.77
CA GLN A 210 19.19 14.71 -9.89
C GLN A 210 19.80 14.18 -11.21
N ASP A 211 19.00 14.18 -12.27
CA ASP A 211 19.23 13.70 -13.64
C ASP A 211 18.93 12.24 -13.94
N ALA A 212 17.66 11.98 -14.30
CA ALA A 212 17.31 11.41 -15.61
C ALA A 212 15.78 11.45 -15.79
N ARG A 213 15.31 12.52 -16.44
CA ARG A 213 14.01 12.57 -17.10
C ARG A 213 14.02 11.53 -18.22
N GLN A 214 13.40 10.38 -18.01
CA GLN A 214 12.99 9.49 -19.08
C GLN A 214 11.50 9.22 -18.95
N THR A 215 10.76 9.85 -19.86
CA THR A 215 9.39 9.53 -20.21
C THR A 215 9.37 8.12 -20.79
N ALA A 216 9.35 7.12 -19.93
CA ALA A 216 8.93 5.78 -20.28
C ALA A 216 7.46 5.67 -19.92
N THR A 217 6.61 5.61 -20.94
CA THR A 217 5.25 5.07 -20.86
C THR A 217 5.32 3.63 -20.35
N PHE A 218 5.50 3.46 -19.04
CA PHE A 218 5.31 2.18 -18.37
C PHE A 218 3.80 1.95 -18.32
N ARG A 219 3.24 1.52 -19.46
CA ARG A 219 1.90 0.96 -19.50
C ARG A 219 1.93 -0.24 -18.58
N GLN A 220 1.48 -0.03 -17.34
CA GLN A 220 1.23 -1.11 -16.41
C GLN A 220 0.31 -2.08 -17.11
N GLN A 221 0.84 -3.25 -17.48
CA GLN A 221 -0.03 -4.34 -17.89
C GLN A 221 -0.92 -4.65 -16.68
N PRO A 222 -2.25 -4.65 -16.85
CA PRO A 222 -3.15 -4.95 -15.74
C PRO A 222 -2.76 -6.30 -15.12
N PRO A 223 -2.79 -6.42 -13.78
CA PRO A 223 -2.37 -7.63 -13.09
C PRO A 223 -3.12 -8.84 -13.64
N PRO A 224 -2.47 -10.01 -13.76
CA PRO A 224 -3.07 -11.18 -14.40
C PRO A 224 -4.38 -11.53 -13.70
N MET A 225 -5.49 -11.51 -14.45
CA MET A 225 -6.83 -11.78 -13.92
C MET A 225 -7.24 -13.24 -14.14
N LYS A 226 -8.17 -13.76 -13.34
CA LYS A 226 -8.87 -15.03 -13.58
C LYS A 226 -10.37 -14.77 -13.64
N ALA A 227 -11.12 -15.52 -14.44
CA ALA A 227 -12.59 -15.47 -14.42
C ALA A 227 -13.13 -16.29 -13.24
N CYS A 228 -14.13 -15.75 -12.53
CA CYS A 228 -14.88 -16.52 -11.54
C CYS A 228 -15.64 -17.68 -12.21
N LEU A 229 -15.58 -18.90 -11.66
CA LEU A 229 -16.27 -20.07 -12.24
C LEU A 229 -17.81 -20.03 -12.13
N SER A 230 -18.36 -19.11 -11.33
CA SER A 230 -19.81 -18.99 -11.14
C SER A 230 -20.40 -17.84 -11.94
N CYS A 231 -19.88 -16.62 -11.76
CA CYS A 231 -20.41 -15.43 -12.45
C CYS A 231 -19.56 -14.97 -13.64
N HIS A 232 -18.45 -15.63 -13.94
CA HIS A 232 -17.55 -15.33 -15.07
C HIS A 232 -16.87 -13.96 -15.05
N GLN A 233 -17.12 -13.12 -14.03
CA GLN A 233 -16.46 -11.83 -13.88
C GLN A 233 -14.95 -11.99 -13.60
N GLN A 234 -14.15 -11.06 -14.12
CA GLN A 234 -12.72 -11.01 -13.87
C GLN A 234 -12.43 -10.65 -12.40
N ILE A 235 -11.66 -11.49 -11.73
CA ILE A 235 -11.20 -11.31 -10.34
C ILE A 235 -9.68 -11.47 -10.27
N HIS A 236 -9.05 -10.91 -9.25
CA HIS A 236 -7.60 -11.06 -9.03
C HIS A 236 -7.19 -12.54 -8.96
N ARG A 237 -6.06 -12.92 -9.58
CA ARG A 237 -5.62 -14.33 -9.70
C ARG A 237 -5.52 -15.06 -8.36
N ASN A 238 -5.17 -14.34 -7.29
CA ASN A 238 -5.04 -14.90 -5.94
C ASN A 238 -6.27 -14.68 -5.03
N ALA A 239 -7.38 -14.14 -5.55
CA ALA A 239 -8.59 -13.94 -4.74
C ALA A 239 -9.17 -15.29 -4.27
N PRO A 240 -9.34 -15.53 -2.95
CA PRO A 240 -9.85 -16.80 -2.42
C PRO A 240 -11.36 -16.97 -2.60
N ILE A 241 -12.11 -15.86 -2.68
CA ILE A 241 -13.56 -15.78 -2.89
C ILE A 241 -13.86 -14.66 -3.90
N CYS A 242 -14.88 -14.84 -4.74
CA CYS A 242 -15.38 -13.78 -5.62
C CYS A 242 -16.03 -12.66 -4.79
N PRO A 243 -15.63 -11.38 -4.91
CA PRO A 243 -16.21 -10.30 -4.12
C PRO A 243 -17.68 -10.04 -4.46
N LEU A 244 -18.09 -10.35 -5.70
CA LEU A 244 -19.43 -10.09 -6.24
C LEU A 244 -20.45 -11.17 -5.84
N CYS A 245 -20.14 -12.44 -6.05
CA CYS A 245 -21.10 -13.54 -5.81
C CYS A 245 -20.74 -14.44 -4.62
N LYS A 246 -19.63 -14.16 -3.93
CA LYS A 246 -19.10 -14.93 -2.78
C LYS A 246 -18.74 -16.39 -3.06
N ALA A 247 -18.77 -16.84 -4.32
CA ALA A 247 -18.33 -18.18 -4.69
C ALA A 247 -16.83 -18.39 -4.42
N LYS A 248 -16.48 -19.55 -3.86
CA LYS A 248 -15.11 -19.92 -3.50
C LYS A 248 -14.28 -20.23 -4.75
N SER A 249 -13.13 -19.61 -4.88
CA SER A 249 -12.24 -19.86 -6.03
C SER A 249 -11.43 -21.14 -5.77
N ARG A 250 -11.50 -22.12 -6.67
CA ARG A 250 -10.65 -23.32 -6.63
C ARG A 250 -9.50 -23.14 -7.62
N SER A 251 -8.26 -23.36 -7.17
CA SER A 251 -7.07 -23.39 -8.04
C SER A 251 -7.20 -24.55 -9.05
N ARG A 252 -6.84 -24.30 -10.32
CA ARG A 252 -6.81 -25.36 -11.35
C ARG A 252 -5.66 -26.36 -11.17
N ASN A 253 -4.67 -26.05 -10.33
CA ASN A 253 -3.54 -26.93 -10.05
C ASN A 253 -3.47 -27.23 -8.53
N PRO A 254 -4.20 -28.25 -8.03
CA PRO A 254 -4.12 -28.64 -6.64
C PRO A 254 -2.75 -29.25 -6.34
N LYS A 255 -2.09 -28.78 -5.27
CA LYS A 255 -0.83 -29.38 -4.78
C LYS A 255 -1.11 -30.84 -4.43
N LYS A 256 -0.36 -31.77 -5.04
CA LYS A 256 -0.47 -33.21 -4.75
C LYS A 256 -0.26 -33.46 -3.25
N PRO A 257 -1.14 -34.22 -2.58
CA PRO A 257 -0.91 -34.60 -1.19
C PRO A 257 0.38 -35.44 -1.09
N LYS A 258 1.25 -35.11 -0.13
CA LYS A 258 2.43 -35.92 0.20
C LYS A 258 1.95 -37.29 0.68
N ARG A 259 2.40 -38.36 0.02
CA ARG A 259 2.18 -39.74 0.48
C ARG A 259 2.82 -39.89 1.86
N LYS A 260 2.06 -40.42 2.82
CA LYS A 260 2.59 -40.84 4.12
C LYS A 260 3.45 -42.10 3.89
N PRO A 261 4.59 -42.27 4.57
CA PRO A 261 5.29 -43.55 4.60
C PRO A 261 4.44 -44.56 5.37
N ASP A 262 4.21 -45.73 4.77
CA ASP A 262 3.60 -46.88 5.43
C ASP A 262 4.55 -47.42 6.50
N GLU A 263 4.00 -47.69 7.70
CA GLU A 263 4.62 -48.49 8.77
C GLU A 263 4.06 -49.90 8.72
#